data_AF-A0A661SC63-F1
#
_entry.id   AF-A0A661SC63-F1
#
_cell.length_a   1.000
_cell.length_b   1.000
_cell.length_c   1.000
_cell.angle_alpha   90.00
_cell.angle_beta   90.00
_cell.angle_gamma   90.00
#
_symmetry.space_group_name_H-M   'P 1'
#
loop_
_entity.id
_entity.type
_entity.pdbx_description
1 polymer ?
#
loop_
_entity_poly.entity_id
_entity_poly.type
_entity_poly.pdbx_seq_one_letter_code
_entity_poly.pdbx_strand_id
1 'polypeptide(L)'
;MTDIVFDTNVLAELLVQYYGDNVREKGCFESKGFLNKDLVREMNRTVRRHAENDGSSYPGLLMASSFAFVEIARKFDEIAGGRFTTEQFAAFIEQPPEWFFIADVDASLFPHLNRLPREISLPNGNIKPLEWADAIHAATALSRDDPWLLAATDPSIKQVAVLKDRII
;
A
#
# COMPACT_ATOMS: atom_id res chain seq x y z
N MET A 1 5.45 -10.08 12.29
CA MET A 1 4.13 -10.14 11.61
C MET A 1 4.23 -9.36 10.33
N THR A 2 3.38 -9.63 9.34
CA THR A 2 3.59 -9.07 8.00
C THR A 2 2.96 -7.71 7.85
N ASP A 3 3.79 -6.70 7.66
CA ASP A 3 3.36 -5.37 7.24
C ASP A 3 3.03 -5.37 5.74
N ILE A 4 1.99 -4.65 5.35
CA ILE A 4 1.57 -4.55 3.93
C ILE A 4 1.65 -3.09 3.52
N VAL A 5 2.53 -2.80 2.56
CA VAL A 5 2.67 -1.47 1.98
C VAL A 5 1.93 -1.42 0.65
N PHE A 6 1.06 -0.44 0.47
CA PHE A 6 0.29 -0.23 -0.75
C PHE A 6 0.96 0.77 -1.67
N ASP A 7 0.94 0.49 -2.97
CA ASP A 7 1.06 1.53 -3.98
C ASP A 7 -0.21 2.41 -4.01
N THR A 8 -0.14 3.49 -4.77
CA THR A 8 -1.22 4.49 -4.91
C THR A 8 -2.53 3.89 -5.42
N ASN A 9 -2.49 2.94 -6.36
CA ASN A 9 -3.68 2.35 -6.96
C ASN A 9 -4.37 1.37 -6.00
N VAL A 10 -3.58 0.57 -5.28
CA VAL A 10 -4.08 -0.36 -4.27
C VAL A 10 -4.64 0.40 -3.08
N LEU A 11 -3.97 1.47 -2.63
CA LEU A 11 -4.49 2.37 -1.59
C LEU A 11 -5.85 2.95 -1.98
N ALA A 12 -5.99 3.43 -3.22
CA ALA A 12 -7.26 3.96 -3.69
C ALA A 12 -8.37 2.92 -3.64
N GLU A 13 -8.11 1.67 -4.04
CA GLU A 13 -9.09 0.59 -3.96
C GLU A 13 -9.45 0.22 -2.52
N LEU A 14 -8.48 0.26 -1.60
CA LEU A 14 -8.73 0.09 -0.16
C LEU A 14 -9.67 1.17 0.36
N LEU A 15 -9.42 2.45 0.03
CA LEU A 15 -10.26 3.58 0.46
C LEU A 15 -11.70 3.46 -0.06
N VAL A 16 -11.86 3.03 -1.31
CA VAL A 16 -13.18 2.75 -1.90
C VAL A 16 -13.94 1.70 -1.09
N GLN A 17 -13.28 0.59 -0.73
CA GLN A 17 -13.93 -0.44 0.06
C GLN A 17 -14.19 -0.01 1.50
N TYR A 18 -13.27 0.75 2.10
CA TYR A 18 -13.38 1.26 3.47
C TYR A 18 -14.60 2.19 3.64
N TYR A 19 -14.84 3.08 2.68
CA TYR A 19 -16.01 3.96 2.69
C TYR A 19 -17.26 3.36 2.08
N GLY A 20 -17.13 2.24 1.35
CA GLY A 20 -18.25 1.50 0.78
C GLY A 20 -19.01 0.65 1.81
N ASP A 21 -20.16 0.13 1.38
CA ASP A 21 -21.06 -0.64 2.25
C ASP A 21 -20.45 -1.97 2.70
N ASN A 22 -19.54 -2.55 1.91
CA ASN A 22 -18.96 -3.88 2.17
C ASN A 22 -18.20 -3.96 3.51
N VAL A 23 -17.30 -3.02 3.79
CA VAL A 23 -16.55 -3.04 5.07
C VAL A 23 -17.47 -2.68 6.23
N ARG A 24 -18.44 -1.78 6.01
CA ARG A 24 -19.42 -1.37 7.03
C ARG A 24 -20.37 -2.50 7.45
N GLU A 25 -20.81 -3.32 6.50
CA GLU A 25 -21.79 -4.39 6.76
C GLU A 25 -21.14 -5.72 7.15
N LYS A 26 -20.01 -6.08 6.52
CA LYS A 26 -19.37 -7.40 6.69
C LYS A 26 -18.14 -7.37 7.58
N GLY A 27 -17.62 -6.18 7.89
CA GLY A 27 -16.40 -6.01 8.69
C GLY A 27 -15.15 -6.54 8.00
N CYS A 28 -15.16 -6.70 6.67
CA CYS A 28 -14.03 -7.24 5.93
C CYS A 28 -13.91 -6.67 4.52
N PHE A 29 -12.69 -6.64 4.00
CA PHE A 29 -12.36 -6.33 2.61
C PHE A 29 -12.70 -7.53 1.71
N GLU A 30 -13.03 -7.24 0.45
CA GLU A 30 -13.38 -8.22 -0.57
C GLU A 30 -12.39 -8.19 -1.73
N SER A 31 -12.19 -9.34 -2.38
CA SER A 31 -11.35 -9.40 -3.58
C SER A 31 -12.08 -8.76 -4.77
N LYS A 32 -11.67 -7.53 -5.11
CA LYS A 32 -12.24 -6.71 -6.17
C LYS A 32 -11.21 -5.68 -6.64
N GLY A 33 -11.26 -5.32 -7.94
CA GLY A 33 -10.36 -4.32 -8.52
C GLY A 33 -8.89 -4.78 -8.42
N PHE A 34 -8.06 -3.95 -7.82
CA PHE A 34 -6.65 -4.26 -7.57
C PHE A 34 -6.41 -5.13 -6.33
N LEU A 35 -7.45 -5.42 -5.53
CA LEU A 35 -7.33 -6.27 -4.35
C LEU A 35 -7.55 -7.75 -4.72
N ASN A 36 -6.46 -8.50 -4.90
CA ASN A 36 -6.54 -9.93 -5.15
C ASN A 36 -6.84 -10.73 -3.87
N LYS A 37 -7.12 -12.03 -4.02
CA LYS A 37 -7.55 -12.91 -2.91
C LYS A 37 -6.50 -13.05 -1.81
N ASP A 38 -5.21 -13.13 -2.18
CA ASP A 38 -4.14 -13.29 -1.21
C ASP A 38 -3.93 -11.99 -0.42
N LEU A 39 -3.95 -10.84 -1.11
CA LEU A 39 -3.86 -9.53 -0.47
C LEU A 39 -5.01 -9.31 0.52
N VAL A 40 -6.24 -9.58 0.10
CA VAL A 40 -7.43 -9.42 0.95
C VAL A 40 -7.39 -10.37 2.15
N ARG A 41 -6.87 -11.59 1.98
CA ARG A 41 -6.68 -12.52 3.10
C ARG A 41 -5.73 -11.93 4.15
N GLU A 42 -4.58 -11.40 3.74
CA GLU A 42 -3.63 -10.80 4.66
C GLU A 42 -4.16 -9.49 5.28
N MET A 43 -4.82 -8.63 4.49
CA MET A 43 -5.48 -7.42 5.00
C MET A 43 -6.50 -7.73 6.10
N ASN A 44 -7.43 -8.65 5.83
CA ASN A 44 -8.46 -9.03 6.80
C ASN A 44 -7.88 -9.69 8.04
N ARG A 45 -6.76 -10.42 7.91
CA ARG A 45 -6.03 -10.99 9.05
C ARG A 45 -5.45 -9.90 9.95
N THR A 46 -4.85 -8.86 9.37
CA THR A 46 -4.32 -7.71 10.12
C THR A 46 -5.46 -6.99 10.85
N VAL A 47 -6.53 -6.62 10.14
CA VAL A 47 -7.68 -5.90 10.73
C VAL A 47 -8.32 -6.68 11.88
N ARG A 48 -8.51 -7.99 11.72
CA ARG A 48 -9.12 -8.84 12.76
C ARG A 48 -8.30 -8.87 14.05
N ARG A 49 -6.97 -8.92 13.94
CA ARG A 49 -6.09 -8.98 15.12
C ARG A 49 -6.10 -7.69 15.92
N HIS A 50 -6.14 -6.55 15.25
CA HIS A 50 -6.36 -5.26 15.89
C HIS A 50 -7.70 -5.22 16.63
N ALA A 51 -8.76 -5.78 16.04
CA ALA A 51 -10.08 -5.85 16.70
C ALA A 51 -10.12 -6.82 17.90
N GLU A 52 -9.41 -7.95 17.83
CA GLU A 52 -9.43 -8.99 18.85
C GLU A 52 -8.56 -8.66 20.08
N ASN A 53 -7.70 -7.63 20.03
CA ASN A 53 -6.77 -7.26 21.11
C ASN A 53 -6.05 -8.49 21.69
N ASP A 54 -5.57 -9.38 20.82
CA ASP A 54 -5.13 -10.75 21.16
C ASP A 54 -3.89 -10.84 22.07
N GLY A 55 -3.40 -9.72 22.59
CA GLY A 55 -2.20 -9.64 23.42
C GLY A 55 -0.90 -9.82 22.63
N SER A 56 -0.95 -9.95 21.30
CA SER A 56 0.26 -9.91 20.47
C SER A 56 0.84 -8.49 20.49
N SER A 57 2.16 -8.41 20.73
CA SER A 57 2.85 -7.13 20.84
C SER A 57 2.96 -6.39 19.50
N TYR A 58 2.64 -7.03 18.37
CA TYR A 58 2.65 -6.41 17.04
C TYR A 58 1.75 -7.18 16.04
N PRO A 59 0.50 -6.75 15.81
CA PRO A 59 -0.43 -7.40 14.88
C PRO A 59 -0.07 -7.22 13.39
N GLY A 60 0.94 -6.42 13.07
CA GLY A 60 1.24 -5.95 11.71
C GLY A 60 0.38 -4.74 11.34
N LEU A 61 0.78 -4.00 10.30
CA LEU A 61 0.09 -2.81 9.84
C LEU A 61 -0.19 -2.84 8.35
N LEU A 62 -1.33 -2.27 7.98
CA LEU A 62 -1.62 -1.85 6.62
C LEU A 62 -1.06 -0.44 6.43
N MET A 63 -0.35 -0.17 5.35
CA MET A 63 0.42 1.07 5.25
C MET A 63 0.47 1.62 3.85
N ALA A 64 0.63 2.92 3.74
CA ALA A 64 1.04 3.59 2.52
C ALA A 64 1.96 4.75 2.85
N SER A 65 2.81 5.13 1.90
CA SER A 65 3.61 6.35 2.04
C SER A 65 2.70 7.58 2.03
N SER A 66 3.07 8.61 2.78
CA SER A 66 2.42 9.94 2.68
C SER A 66 2.43 10.48 1.24
N PHE A 67 3.43 10.10 0.44
CA PHE A 67 3.47 10.41 -0.98
C PHE A 67 2.31 9.79 -1.77
N ALA A 68 1.86 8.56 -1.46
CA ALA A 68 0.70 7.94 -2.10
C ALA A 68 -0.57 8.81 -1.91
N PHE A 69 -0.76 9.38 -0.71
CA PHE A 69 -1.87 10.30 -0.45
C PHE A 69 -1.75 11.60 -1.24
N VAL A 70 -0.53 12.15 -1.39
CA VAL A 70 -0.28 13.32 -2.25
C VAL A 70 -0.58 13.00 -3.72
N GLU A 71 -0.25 11.80 -4.19
CA GLU A 71 -0.58 11.36 -5.56
C GLU A 71 -2.08 11.27 -5.79
N ILE A 72 -2.82 10.66 -4.85
CA ILE A 72 -4.29 10.63 -4.88
C ILE A 72 -4.84 12.06 -4.89
N ALA A 73 -4.38 12.94 -4.00
CA ALA A 73 -4.86 14.33 -3.95
C ALA A 73 -4.63 15.08 -5.26
N ARG A 74 -3.45 14.93 -5.88
CA ARG A 74 -3.10 15.60 -7.14
C ARG A 74 -3.94 15.13 -8.33
N LYS A 75 -4.34 13.86 -8.32
CA LYS A 75 -5.10 13.21 -9.39
C LYS A 75 -6.45 12.71 -8.87
N PHE A 76 -7.08 13.48 -7.99
CA PHE A 76 -8.22 13.00 -7.20
C PHE A 76 -9.36 12.50 -8.08
N ASP A 77 -9.80 13.30 -9.04
CA ASP A 77 -10.91 12.93 -9.92
C ASP A 77 -10.59 11.70 -10.79
N GLU A 78 -9.34 11.56 -11.24
CA GLU A 78 -8.86 10.44 -12.06
C GLU A 78 -8.83 9.13 -11.24
N ILE A 79 -8.31 9.18 -10.01
CA ILE A 79 -8.11 7.99 -9.16
C ILE A 79 -9.39 7.63 -8.41
N ALA A 80 -10.03 8.61 -7.75
CA ALA A 80 -11.24 8.37 -6.99
C ALA A 80 -12.41 8.04 -7.92
N GLY A 81 -12.55 8.75 -9.06
CA GLY A 81 -13.63 8.52 -10.02
C GLY A 81 -15.03 8.62 -9.40
N GLY A 82 -15.19 9.49 -8.38
CA GLY A 82 -16.43 9.64 -7.61
C GLY A 82 -16.76 8.47 -6.66
N ARG A 83 -15.85 7.50 -6.48
CA ARG A 83 -16.06 6.31 -5.62
C ARG A 83 -15.90 6.60 -4.13
N PHE A 84 -15.23 7.70 -3.79
CA PHE A 84 -15.20 8.31 -2.46
C PHE A 84 -15.04 9.83 -2.62
N THR A 85 -15.43 10.60 -1.60
CA THR A 85 -15.41 12.07 -1.64
C THR A 85 -14.12 12.65 -1.07
N THR A 86 -13.87 13.93 -1.33
CA THR A 86 -12.76 14.70 -0.75
C THR A 86 -12.81 14.73 0.76
N GLU A 87 -14.00 14.83 1.35
CA GLU A 87 -14.22 14.84 2.81
C GLU A 87 -13.91 13.47 3.41
N GLN A 88 -14.33 12.40 2.75
CA GLN A 88 -13.98 11.03 3.16
C GLN A 88 -12.47 10.84 3.11
N PHE A 89 -11.81 11.25 2.03
CA PHE A 89 -10.37 11.16 1.90
C PHE A 89 -9.63 11.96 2.99
N ALA A 90 -10.05 13.20 3.25
CA ALA A 90 -9.49 14.04 4.31
C ALA A 90 -9.70 13.41 5.70
N ALA A 91 -10.88 12.87 5.97
CA ALA A 91 -11.18 12.19 7.24
C ALA A 91 -10.28 10.97 7.46
N PHE A 92 -9.99 10.19 6.41
CA PHE A 92 -9.05 9.06 6.51
C PHE A 92 -7.63 9.51 6.88
N ILE A 93 -7.17 10.62 6.30
CA ILE A 93 -5.83 11.17 6.59
C ILE A 93 -5.76 11.71 8.02
N GLU A 94 -6.81 12.42 8.46
CA GLU A 94 -6.85 13.02 9.79
C GLU A 94 -6.96 11.97 10.90
N GLN A 95 -7.73 10.92 10.66
CA GLN A 95 -8.02 9.86 11.62
C GLN A 95 -8.00 8.49 10.95
N PRO A 96 -6.82 7.97 10.55
CA PRO A 96 -6.73 6.64 10.01
C PRO A 96 -7.13 5.62 11.08
N PRO A 97 -7.74 4.48 10.70
CA PRO A 97 -8.05 3.42 11.65
C PRO A 97 -6.75 2.86 12.26
N GLU A 98 -6.81 2.33 13.48
CA GLU A 98 -5.64 1.88 14.25
C GLU A 98 -4.79 0.81 13.54
N TRP A 99 -5.39 0.05 12.64
CA TRP A 99 -4.70 -0.95 11.81
C TRP A 99 -3.99 -0.38 10.58
N PHE A 100 -4.11 0.92 10.32
CA PHE A 100 -3.51 1.61 9.19
C PHE A 100 -2.49 2.66 9.65
N PHE A 101 -1.32 2.68 9.00
CA PHE A 101 -0.28 3.67 9.27
C PHE A 101 0.15 4.41 8.00
N ILE A 102 0.15 5.74 8.06
CA ILE A 102 0.64 6.61 6.99
C ILE A 102 2.13 6.84 7.24
N ALA A 103 2.97 6.25 6.40
CA ALA A 103 4.42 6.31 6.58
C ALA A 103 5.00 7.64 6.09
N ASP A 104 5.87 8.22 6.90
CA ASP A 104 6.60 9.44 6.56
C ASP A 104 7.53 9.21 5.35
N VAL A 105 7.66 10.24 4.51
CA VAL A 105 8.63 10.30 3.43
C VAL A 105 9.63 11.39 3.79
N ASP A 106 10.68 10.98 4.51
CA ASP A 106 11.71 11.86 5.03
C ASP A 106 13.12 11.31 4.77
N ALA A 107 14.12 11.91 5.42
CA ALA A 107 15.51 11.53 5.21
C ALA A 107 15.83 10.08 5.63
N SER A 108 15.02 9.47 6.49
CA SER A 108 15.21 8.07 6.90
C SER A 108 14.97 7.09 5.75
N LEU A 109 14.27 7.51 4.69
CA LEU A 109 13.98 6.67 3.52
C LEU A 109 15.17 6.57 2.55
N PHE A 110 16.12 7.51 2.58
CA PHE A 110 17.24 7.57 1.64
C PHE A 110 18.11 6.30 1.58
N PRO A 111 18.49 5.67 2.71
CA PRO A 111 19.23 4.40 2.68
C PRO A 111 18.49 3.31 1.92
N HIS A 112 17.15 3.29 1.98
CA HIS A 112 16.31 2.29 1.32
C HIS A 112 16.14 2.59 -0.17
N LEU A 113 16.01 3.87 -0.55
CA LEU A 113 16.03 4.31 -1.95
C LEU A 113 17.33 3.92 -2.66
N ASN A 114 18.48 4.06 -1.99
CA ASN A 114 19.78 3.68 -2.55
C ASN A 114 19.93 2.17 -2.80
N ARG A 115 19.06 1.32 -2.23
CA ARG A 115 19.04 -0.12 -2.48
C ARG A 115 18.23 -0.50 -3.73
N LEU A 116 17.46 0.43 -4.28
CA LEU A 116 16.67 0.23 -5.48
C LEU A 116 17.51 0.53 -6.72
N PRO A 117 17.33 -0.23 -7.81
CA PRO A 117 18.01 0.08 -9.05
C PRO A 117 17.41 1.36 -9.66
N ARG A 118 18.25 2.16 -10.32
CA ARG A 118 17.79 3.36 -11.04
C ARG A 118 17.00 3.03 -12.30
N GLU A 119 17.26 1.85 -12.87
CA GLU A 119 16.69 1.37 -14.11
C GLU A 119 16.24 -0.07 -13.95
N ILE A 120 15.19 -0.43 -14.68
CA ILE A 120 14.57 -1.74 -14.65
C ILE A 120 14.62 -2.35 -16.05
N SER A 121 15.10 -3.59 -16.12
CA SER A 121 15.00 -4.42 -17.32
C SER A 121 13.63 -5.07 -17.39
N LEU A 122 12.89 -4.77 -18.45
CA LEU A 122 11.59 -5.35 -18.74
C LEU A 122 11.76 -6.73 -19.41
N PRO A 123 10.73 -7.61 -19.38
CA PRO A 123 10.80 -8.94 -19.99
C PRO A 123 11.09 -8.95 -21.50
N ASN A 124 10.80 -7.85 -22.20
CA ASN A 124 11.09 -7.69 -23.62
C ASN A 124 12.53 -7.22 -23.91
N GLY A 125 13.38 -7.09 -22.88
CA GLY A 125 14.77 -6.64 -22.99
C GLY A 125 14.94 -5.11 -22.96
N ASN A 126 13.85 -4.33 -22.95
CA ASN A 126 13.95 -2.87 -22.84
C ASN A 126 14.33 -2.46 -21.42
N ILE A 127 15.09 -1.38 -21.31
CA ILE A 127 15.45 -0.76 -20.04
C ILE A 127 14.63 0.53 -19.90
N LYS A 128 14.00 0.74 -18.74
CA LYS A 128 13.34 2.00 -18.39
C LYS A 128 13.81 2.49 -17.02
N PRO A 129 13.81 3.81 -16.76
CA PRO A 129 13.97 4.32 -15.40
C PRO A 129 12.91 3.74 -14.46
N LEU A 130 13.28 3.49 -13.20
CA LEU A 130 12.30 3.24 -12.14
C LEU A 130 11.61 4.57 -11.82
N GLU A 131 10.28 4.59 -11.91
CA GLU A 131 9.49 5.78 -11.61
C GLU A 131 9.67 6.18 -10.14
N TRP A 132 9.69 7.48 -9.88
CA TRP A 132 9.98 7.99 -8.54
C TRP A 132 8.92 7.57 -7.51
N ALA A 133 7.65 7.52 -7.90
CA ALA A 133 6.56 7.05 -7.06
C ALA A 133 6.76 5.59 -6.63
N ASP A 134 7.04 4.72 -7.60
CA ASP A 134 7.32 3.30 -7.35
C ASP A 134 8.55 3.11 -6.46
N ALA A 135 9.59 3.94 -6.65
CA ALA A 135 10.77 3.93 -5.80
C ALA A 135 10.44 4.29 -4.35
N ILE A 136 9.58 5.30 -4.12
CA ILE A 136 9.14 5.67 -2.78
C ILE A 136 8.38 4.52 -2.13
N HIS A 137 7.36 3.95 -2.82
CA HIS A 137 6.54 2.86 -2.25
C HIS A 137 7.39 1.63 -1.92
N ALA A 138 8.31 1.26 -2.80
CA ALA A 138 9.26 0.18 -2.58
C ALA A 138 10.23 0.48 -1.42
N ALA A 139 10.75 1.70 -1.33
CA ALA A 139 11.63 2.10 -0.24
C ALA A 139 10.88 2.12 1.10
N THR A 140 9.61 2.51 1.12
CA THR A 140 8.74 2.42 2.30
C THR A 140 8.63 0.98 2.75
N ALA A 141 8.38 0.03 1.84
CA ALA A 141 8.37 -1.39 2.16
C ALA A 141 9.72 -1.90 2.70
N LEU A 142 10.83 -1.53 2.05
CA LEU A 142 12.19 -1.91 2.48
C LEU A 142 12.62 -1.32 3.83
N SER A 143 11.93 -0.30 4.31
CA SER A 143 12.18 0.32 5.61
C SER A 143 11.42 -0.33 6.76
N ARG A 144 10.62 -1.37 6.49
CA ARG A 144 9.90 -2.12 7.51
C ARG A 144 10.72 -3.31 7.99
N ASP A 145 10.46 -3.72 9.23
CA ASP A 145 11.00 -4.95 9.77
C ASP A 145 10.40 -6.16 9.05
N ASP A 146 11.20 -7.20 8.86
CA ASP A 146 10.73 -8.43 8.23
C ASP A 146 9.74 -9.19 9.14
N PRO A 147 8.67 -9.80 8.58
CA PRO A 147 8.30 -9.81 7.16
C PRO A 147 7.49 -8.58 6.73
N TRP A 148 7.63 -8.18 5.46
CA TRP A 148 6.77 -7.19 4.80
C TRP A 148 6.35 -7.67 3.40
N LEU A 149 5.27 -7.08 2.89
CA LEU A 149 4.76 -7.24 1.53
C LEU A 149 4.55 -5.87 0.88
N LEU A 150 4.77 -5.80 -0.43
CA LEU A 150 4.44 -4.64 -1.25
C LEU A 150 3.28 -5.01 -2.18
N ALA A 151 2.11 -4.44 -1.94
CA ALA A 151 0.95 -4.58 -2.79
C ALA A 151 1.03 -3.55 -3.92
N ALA A 152 1.43 -4.00 -5.10
CA ALA A 152 1.70 -3.13 -6.24
C ALA A 152 1.14 -3.67 -7.55
N THR A 153 0.64 -2.75 -8.36
CA THR A 153 -0.05 -3.00 -9.62
C THR A 153 0.88 -2.91 -10.84
N ASP A 154 1.93 -2.09 -10.77
CA ASP A 154 2.86 -1.95 -11.90
C ASP A 154 3.67 -3.24 -12.10
N PRO A 155 3.54 -3.93 -13.26
CA PRO A 155 4.27 -5.18 -13.52
C PRO A 155 5.80 -4.99 -13.60
N SER A 156 6.30 -3.78 -13.83
CA SER A 156 7.72 -3.48 -13.88
C SER A 156 8.38 -3.54 -12.50
N ILE A 157 7.63 -3.26 -11.42
CA ILE A 157 8.17 -3.36 -10.05
C ILE A 157 8.54 -4.80 -9.69
N LYS A 158 7.90 -5.78 -10.34
CA LYS A 158 8.20 -7.22 -10.20
C LYS A 158 9.57 -7.61 -10.74
N GLN A 159 10.20 -6.75 -11.52
CA GLN A 159 11.56 -6.97 -12.04
C GLN A 159 12.64 -6.48 -11.07
N VAL A 160 12.28 -5.78 -10.00
CA VAL A 160 13.23 -5.31 -8.99
C VAL A 160 13.64 -6.47 -8.08
N ALA A 161 14.91 -6.89 -8.19
CA ALA A 161 15.40 -8.10 -7.54
C ALA A 161 15.21 -8.12 -6.00
N VAL A 162 15.38 -6.98 -5.32
CA VAL A 162 15.23 -6.90 -3.86
C VAL A 162 13.78 -7.02 -3.38
N LEU A 163 12.80 -6.82 -4.30
CA LEU A 163 11.37 -6.95 -4.03
C LEU A 163 10.83 -8.32 -4.42
N LYS A 164 11.68 -9.18 -4.99
CA LYS A 164 11.29 -10.50 -5.46
C LYS A 164 10.69 -11.32 -4.31
N ASP A 165 9.58 -12.00 -4.59
CA ASP A 165 8.80 -12.80 -3.64
C ASP A 165 8.15 -11.99 -2.49
N ARG A 166 8.23 -10.66 -2.53
CA ARG A 166 7.57 -9.75 -1.56
C ARG A 166 6.42 -8.95 -2.17
N ILE A 167 6.22 -9.05 -3.48
CA ILE A 167 5.12 -8.37 -4.17
C ILE A 167 3.88 -9.25 -4.16
N ILE A 168 2.75 -8.65 -3.77
CA ILE A 168 1.44 -9.30 -3.70
C ILE A 168 0.43 -8.61 -4.60
#